data_AF-A0A0G1MEK0-F1
#
_entry.id   AF-A0A0G1MEK0-F1
#
_cell.length_a   1.000
_cell.length_b   1.000
_cell.length_c   1.000
_cell.angle_alpha   90.00
_cell.angle_beta   90.00
_cell.angle_gamma   90.00
#
_symmetry.space_group_name_H-M   'P 1'
#
loop_
_entity.id
_entity.type
_entity.pdbx_description
1 polymer ?
#
loop_
_entity_poly.entity_id
_entity_poly.type
_entity_poly.pdbx_seq_one_letter_code
_entity_poly.pdbx_strand_id
1 'polypeptide(L)'
;MVQKNFLTTQAVDVLKKGGVTVYPTETAYGLGADATNHRAVERIFKIKGRAHAKSVLLLMKDVAMVKRLLRCAFQAIHTRMRW
;
A
#
# COMPACT_ATOMS: atom_id res chain seq x y z
N MET A 1 21.90 3.82 -2.56
CA MET A 1 22.00 4.08 -1.11
C MET A 1 21.11 5.26 -0.80
N VAL A 2 19.91 5.04 -0.24
CA VAL A 2 18.97 6.15 0.07
C VAL A 2 19.47 6.83 1.34
N GLN A 3 19.77 8.12 1.26
CA GLN A 3 20.12 8.95 2.42
C GLN A 3 18.92 8.97 3.39
N LYS A 4 19.14 8.52 4.63
CA LYS A 4 18.10 8.47 5.66
C LYS A 4 18.02 9.85 6.31
N ASN A 5 17.01 10.63 5.95
CA ASN A 5 16.82 11.97 6.51
C ASN A 5 15.68 11.97 7.56
N PHE A 6 15.65 13.02 8.37
CA PHE A 6 14.66 13.19 9.46
C PHE A 6 13.21 13.04 8.99
N LEU A 7 12.88 13.61 7.82
CA LEU A 7 11.54 13.52 7.23
C LEU A 7 11.13 12.08 6.88
N THR A 8 12.07 11.27 6.39
CA THR A 8 11.81 9.86 6.07
C THR A 8 11.50 9.07 7.34
N THR A 9 12.19 9.36 8.44
CA THR A 9 11.97 8.68 9.72
C THR A 9 10.58 8.99 10.27
N GLN A 10 10.17 10.27 10.25
CA GLN A 10 8.83 10.66 10.66
C GLN A 10 7.74 10.03 9.78
N ALA A 11 7.93 10.01 8.45
CA ALA A 11 6.99 9.38 7.53
C ALA A 11 6.83 7.87 7.83
N VAL A 12 7.94 7.17 8.14
CA VAL A 12 7.90 5.77 8.56
C VAL A 12 7.09 5.58 9.84
N ASP A 13 7.27 6.45 10.83
CA ASP A 13 6.52 6.37 12.09
C ASP A 13 5.02 6.63 11.89
N VAL A 14 4.66 7.58 11.02
CA VAL A 14 3.26 7.83 10.64
C VAL A 14 2.67 6.57 9.98
N LEU A 15 3.38 5.96 9.02
CA LEU A 15 2.91 4.75 8.34
C LEU A 15 2.74 3.58 9.31
N LYS A 16 3.71 3.36 10.22
CA LYS A 16 3.63 2.32 11.26
C LYS A 16 2.43 2.50 12.20
N LYS A 17 2.03 3.75 12.47
CA LYS A 17 0.85 4.07 13.28
C LYS A 17 -0.47 3.98 12.50
N GLY A 18 -0.45 3.51 11.24
CA GLY A 18 -1.63 3.44 10.38
C GLY A 18 -2.09 4.80 9.83
N GLY A 19 -1.19 5.78 9.85
CA GLY A 19 -1.41 7.09 9.24
C GLY A 19 -1.30 7.06 7.71
N VAL A 20 -1.61 8.21 7.11
CA VAL A 20 -1.54 8.45 5.66
C VAL A 20 -0.48 9.52 5.42
N THR A 21 0.39 9.30 4.45
CA THR A 21 1.40 10.26 4.00
C THR A 21 1.01 10.87 2.66
N VAL A 22 1.52 12.07 2.41
CA VAL A 22 1.43 12.73 1.10
C VAL A 22 2.84 12.98 0.58
N TYR A 23 3.06 12.75 -0.71
CA TYR A 23 4.36 12.97 -1.34
C TYR A 23 4.18 13.55 -2.75
N PRO A 24 5.06 14.46 -3.18
CA PRO A 24 4.98 15.02 -4.53
C PRO A 24 5.34 13.96 -5.57
N THR A 25 4.67 14.00 -6.72
CA THR A 25 5.06 13.33 -7.96
C THR A 25 5.32 14.39 -9.02
N GLU A 26 5.64 13.97 -10.25
CA GLU A 26 5.86 14.89 -11.37
C GLU A 26 4.65 15.81 -11.64
N THR A 27 3.44 15.27 -11.53
CA THR A 27 2.21 15.96 -11.98
C THR A 27 1.20 16.22 -10.89
N ALA A 28 1.30 15.56 -9.73
CA ALA A 28 0.33 15.70 -8.65
C ALA A 28 0.94 15.29 -7.30
N TYR A 29 0.12 15.30 -6.24
CA TYR A 29 0.49 14.69 -4.98
C TYR A 29 -0.07 13.26 -4.88
N GLY A 30 0.78 12.33 -4.48
CA GLY A 30 0.41 10.96 -4.14
C GLY A 30 0.01 10.84 -2.67
N LEU A 31 -0.99 10.01 -2.39
CA LEU A 31 -1.33 9.56 -1.04
C LEU A 31 -0.82 8.14 -0.83
N GLY A 32 -0.07 7.93 0.26
CA GLY A 32 0.51 6.65 0.64
C GLY A 32 0.05 6.19 2.01
N ALA A 33 -0.10 4.88 2.18
CA ALA A 33 -0.38 4.23 3.44
C ALA A 33 0.25 2.83 3.44
N ASP A 34 0.40 2.21 4.60
CA ASP A 34 0.78 0.80 4.68
C ASP A 34 -0.36 -0.08 4.14
N ALA A 35 -0.12 -0.71 2.99
CA ALA A 35 -1.09 -1.57 2.32
C ALA A 35 -1.43 -2.86 3.09
N THR A 36 -0.63 -3.23 4.09
CA THR A 36 -0.90 -4.39 4.96
C THR A 36 -1.78 -4.02 6.15
N ASN A 37 -2.00 -2.73 6.40
CA ASN A 37 -2.81 -2.23 7.50
C ASN A 37 -4.21 -1.85 7.00
N HIS A 38 -5.21 -2.68 7.32
CA HIS A 38 -6.60 -2.47 6.90
C HIS A 38 -7.15 -1.08 7.24
N ARG A 39 -6.88 -0.58 8.45
CA ARG A 39 -7.35 0.74 8.90
C ARG A 39 -6.74 1.87 8.08
N ALA A 40 -5.46 1.74 7.72
CA ALA A 40 -4.77 2.73 6.90
C ALA A 40 -5.33 2.75 5.46
N VAL A 41 -5.64 1.57 4.91
CA VAL A 41 -6.29 1.42 3.60
C VAL A 41 -7.69 2.04 3.60
N GLU A 42 -8.52 1.77 4.60
CA GLU A 42 -9.84 2.40 4.74
C GLU A 42 -9.77 3.93 4.77
N ARG A 43 -8.77 4.49 5.47
CA ARG A 43 -8.53 5.94 5.49
C ARG A 43 -8.23 6.48 4.09
N ILE A 44 -7.43 5.77 3.28
CA ILE A 44 -7.18 6.17 1.88
C ILE A 44 -8.48 6.19 1.07
N PHE A 45 -9.32 5.15 1.18
CA PHE A 45 -10.60 5.11 0.48
C PHE A 45 -11.53 6.25 0.90
N LYS A 46 -11.59 6.54 2.21
CA LYS A 46 -12.37 7.64 2.78
C LYS A 46 -11.88 9.01 2.29
N ILE A 47 -10.57 9.25 2.31
CA ILE A 47 -9.97 10.51 1.84
C ILE A 47 -10.21 10.71 0.35
N LYS A 48 -10.10 9.64 -0.46
CA LYS A 48 -10.30 9.71 -1.92
C LYS A 48 -11.77 9.69 -2.35
N GLY A 49 -12.71 9.44 -1.43
CA GLY A 49 -14.12 9.23 -1.77
C GLY A 49 -14.34 8.08 -2.77
N ARG A 50 -13.51 7.03 -2.71
CA ARG A 50 -13.50 5.95 -3.71
C ARG A 50 -14.34 4.76 -3.22
N ALA A 51 -15.13 4.16 -4.09
CA ALA A 51 -15.82 2.91 -3.79
C ALA A 51 -14.81 1.75 -3.60
N HIS A 52 -15.05 0.91 -2.58
CA HIS A 52 -14.17 -0.23 -2.24
C HIS A 52 -14.00 -1.28 -3.35
N ALA A 53 -14.95 -1.35 -4.28
CA ALA A 53 -14.88 -2.26 -5.43
C ALA A 53 -13.79 -1.88 -6.45
N LYS A 54 -13.25 -0.65 -6.38
CA LYS A 54 -12.19 -0.21 -7.30
C LYS A 54 -10.82 -0.55 -6.74
N SER A 55 -9.98 -1.16 -7.58
CA SER A 55 -8.58 -1.45 -7.26
C SER A 55 -7.78 -0.18 -6.90
N VAL A 56 -6.70 -0.37 -6.15
CA VAL A 56 -5.73 0.67 -5.77
C VAL A 56 -4.32 0.26 -6.19
N LEU A 57 -3.48 1.26 -6.43
CA LEU A 57 -2.08 1.04 -6.76
C LEU A 57 -1.33 0.55 -5.51
N LEU A 58 -0.50 -0.48 -5.68
CA LEU A 58 0.42 -0.96 -4.65
C LEU A 58 1.86 -0.69 -5.08
N LEU A 59 2.62 -0.04 -4.21
CA LEU A 59 4.05 0.19 -4.40
C LEU A 59 4.83 -0.90 -3.66
N MET A 60 5.73 -1.55 -4.37
CA MET A 60 6.51 -2.68 -3.87
C MET A 60 8.00 -2.40 -4.07
N LYS A 61 8.83 -2.88 -3.15
CA LYS A 61 10.29 -2.64 -3.21
C LYS A 61 10.94 -3.32 -4.42
N ASP A 62 10.46 -4.49 -4.80
CA ASP A 62 11.02 -5.33 -5.86
C ASP A 62 10.01 -6.38 -6.36
N VAL A 63 10.37 -7.03 -7.47
CA VAL A 63 9.59 -8.10 -8.09
C VAL A 63 9.48 -9.33 -7.17
N ALA A 64 10.47 -9.59 -6.31
CA ALA A 64 10.42 -10.71 -5.38
C ALA A 64 9.29 -10.58 -4.35
N MET A 65 9.03 -9.36 -3.87
CA MET A 65 7.90 -9.03 -3.00
C MET A 65 6.57 -9.25 -3.70
N VAL A 66 6.45 -8.85 -4.98
CA VAL A 66 5.26 -9.12 -5.80
C VAL A 66 5.02 -10.62 -5.92
N LYS A 67 6.05 -11.40 -6.26
CA LYS A 67 5.96 -12.87 -6.36
C LYS A 67 5.50 -13.51 -5.04
N ARG A 68 5.96 -13.00 -3.88
CA ARG A 68 5.52 -13.50 -2.57
C ARG A 68 4.03 -13.25 -2.32
N LEU A 69 3.55 -12.06 -2.63
CA LEU A 69 2.13 -11.72 -2.49
C LEU A 69 1.24 -12.54 -3.43
N LEU A 70 1.64 -12.67 -4.69
CA LEU A 70 0.89 -13.45 -5.68
C LEU A 70 0.79 -14.93 -5.31
N ARG A 71 1.87 -15.54 -4.78
CA ARG A 71 1.82 -16.93 -4.30
C ARG A 71 0.76 -17.10 -3.21
N CYS A 72 0.74 -16.23 -2.20
CA CYS A 72 -0.24 -16.29 -1.12
C CYS A 72 -1.68 -16.09 -1.63
N ALA A 73 -1.90 -15.14 -2.55
CA ALA A 73 -3.23 -14.88 -3.10
C ALA A 73 -3.73 -16.00 -4.02
N PHE A 74 -2.84 -16.58 -4.85
CA PHE A 74 -3.21 -17.64 -5.78
C PHE A 74 -3.57 -18.95 -5.06
N GLN A 75 -2.87 -19.29 -3.97
CA GLN A 75 -3.21 -20.45 -3.13
C GLN A 75 -4.58 -20.32 -2.45
N ALA A 76 -4.99 -19.10 -2.08
CA ALA A 76 -6.30 -18.83 -1.49
C ALA A 76 -7.45 -18.98 -2.51
N ILE A 77 -7.19 -18.76 -3.80
CA ILE A 77 -8.19 -18.91 -4.87
C ILE A 77 -8.32 -20.39 -5.30
N HIS A 78 -7.20 -21.11 -5.36
CA HIS A 78 -7.18 -22.49 -5.84
C HIS A 78 -7.84 -23.52 -4.89
N THR A 79 -8.01 -23.18 -3.62
CA THR A 79 -8.78 -24.01 -2.65
C THR A 79 -10.29 -23.78 -2.73
N ARG A 80 -10.75 -22.75 -3.47
CA ARG A 80 -12.17 -22.35 -3.51
C ARG A 80 -12.83 -22.52 -4.88
N MET A 81 -12.05 -22.74 -5.94
CA MET A 81 -12.55 -23.18 -7.25
C MET A 81 -11.94 -24.54 -7.58
N ARG A 82 -12.71 -25.58 -7.29
CA ARG A 82 -12.53 -26.91 -7.85
C ARG A 82 -13.21 -26.89 -9.23
N TRP A 83 -12.41 -26.97 -10.29
CA TRP A 83 -12.91 -27.31 -11.63
C TRP A 83 -13.44 -28.73 -11.63
#